data_AF-A0A832RN35-F1
#
_entry.id   AF-A0A832RN35-F1
#
_cell.length_a   1.000
_cell.length_b   1.000
_cell.length_c   1.000
_cell.angle_alpha   90.00
_cell.angle_beta   90.00
_cell.angle_gamma   90.00
#
_symmetry.space_group_name_H-M   'P 1'
#
loop_
_entity.id
_entity.type
_entity.pdbx_description
1 polymer ?
#
loop_
_entity_poly.entity_id
_entity_poly.type
_entity_poly.pdbx_seq_one_letter_code
_entity_poly.pdbx_strand_id
1 'polypeptide(L)' 'MSQMLAKPKPRVLYTEMYFARQAIHLKSSAVEIACHLCKSELKEGIGITAKRIGDSTVFVCSKHGF' A
#
# COMPACT_ATOMS: atom_id res chain seq x y z
N MET A 1 29.95 55.47 29.32
CA MET A 1 29.59 54.61 28.17
C MET A 1 29.67 53.17 28.64
N SER A 2 28.61 52.63 29.25
CA SER A 2 28.58 51.23 29.71
C SER A 2 27.81 50.39 28.69
N GLN A 3 28.51 49.54 27.93
CA GLN A 3 27.88 48.49 27.16
C GLN A 3 27.57 47.32 28.09
N MET A 4 26.29 47.07 28.36
CA MET A 4 25.85 45.79 28.94
C MET A 4 25.80 44.75 27.83
N LEU A 5 26.68 43.75 27.89
CA LEU A 5 26.56 42.54 27.09
C LEU A 5 25.35 41.73 27.58
N ALA A 6 24.28 41.70 26.79
CA ALA A 6 23.14 40.82 27.03
C ALA A 6 23.57 39.35 26.88
N LYS A 7 23.32 38.53 27.91
CA LYS A 7 23.54 37.08 27.85
C LYS A 7 22.57 36.46 26.84
N PRO A 8 23.02 35.74 25.80
CA PRO A 8 22.11 35.07 24.88
C PRO A 8 21.40 33.95 25.64
N LYS A 9 20.06 34.02 25.73
CA LYS A 9 19.24 32.91 26.21
C LYS A 9 19.43 31.74 25.25
N PRO A 10 19.75 30.52 25.71
CA PRO A 10 19.84 29.35 24.84
C PRO A 10 18.41 28.94 24.47
N ARG A 11 17.82 29.62 23.48
CA ARG A 11 16.59 29.15 22.85
C ARG A 11 17.01 28.06 21.89
N VAL A 12 16.93 26.83 22.37
CA VAL A 12 17.08 25.61 21.58
C VAL A 12 15.95 25.60 20.54
N LEU A 13 16.28 25.91 19.28
CA LEU A 13 15.37 25.88 18.13
C LEU A 13 15.33 24.49 17.49
N TYR A 14 15.24 23.43 18.30
CA TYR A 14 14.93 22.10 17.77
C TYR A 14 13.43 21.89 17.90
N THR A 15 12.67 22.52 17.01
CA THR A 15 11.34 22.02 16.66
C THR A 15 11.58 20.66 16.04
N GLU A 16 11.32 19.63 16.84
CA GLU A 16 11.35 18.24 16.47
C GLU A 16 10.62 18.09 15.12
N MET A 17 11.33 17.61 14.10
CA MET A 17 10.73 17.11 12.86
C MET A 17 10.01 15.78 13.16
N TYR A 18 9.06 15.82 14.10
CA TYR A 18 8.26 14.69 14.48
C TYR A 18 7.17 14.54 13.43
N PHE A 19 7.52 13.90 12.31
CA PHE A 19 6.53 13.35 11.40
C PHE A 19 5.82 12.23 12.17
N ALA A 20 4.64 12.53 12.72
CA ALA A 20 3.76 11.51 13.26
C ALA A 20 3.56 10.46 12.16
N ARG A 21 4.13 9.27 12.34
CA ARG A 21 3.88 8.14 11.44
C ARG A 21 2.38 7.89 11.50
N GLN A 22 1.65 8.33 10.48
CA GLN A 22 0.29 7.87 10.28
C GLN A 22 0.38 6.37 10.08
N ALA A 23 -0.07 5.61 11.08
CA ALA A 23 -0.25 4.18 10.96
C ALA A 23 -1.41 3.95 9.99
N ILE A 24 -1.15 4.10 8.70
CA ILE A 24 -2.07 3.69 7.65
C ILE A 24 -2.07 2.16 7.72
N HIS A 25 -3.02 1.62 8.46
CA HIS A 25 -3.31 0.20 8.45
C HIS A 25 -3.90 -0.14 7.07
N LEU A 26 -3.01 -0.43 6.12
CA LEU A 26 -3.40 -1.03 4.84
C LEU A 26 -3.99 -2.39 5.15
N LYS A 27 -5.33 -2.47 5.16
CA LYS A 27 -6.04 -3.74 5.20
C LYS A 27 -5.86 -4.41 3.84
N SER A 28 -4.77 -5.16 3.67
CA SER A 28 -4.64 -6.05 2.53
C SER A 28 -5.36 -7.36 2.85
N SER A 29 -6.44 -7.65 2.12
CA SER A 29 -7.05 -8.98 2.12
C SER A 29 -6.67 -9.65 0.81
N ALA A 30 -5.85 -10.70 0.88
CA ALA A 30 -5.63 -11.59 -0.25
C ALA A 30 -6.70 -12.67 -0.21
N VAL A 31 -7.45 -12.82 -1.31
CA VAL A 31 -8.39 -13.93 -1.49
C VAL A 31 -7.82 -14.79 -2.62
N GLU A 32 -7.72 -16.10 -2.37
CA GLU A 32 -7.30 -17.04 -3.40
C GLU A 32 -8.38 -17.11 -4.49
N ILE A 33 -7.97 -16.85 -5.73
CA ILE A 33 -8.86 -16.82 -6.88
C ILE A 33 -8.80 -18.17 -7.58
N ALA A 34 -9.97 -18.71 -7.94
CA ALA A 34 -10.08 -19.91 -8.75
C ALA A 34 -10.51 -19.59 -10.19
N CYS A 35 -10.10 -20.43 -11.13
CA CYS A 35 -10.56 -20.35 -12.51
C CYS A 35 -12.08 -20.55 -12.58
N HIS A 36 -12.79 -19.66 -13.25
CA HIS A 36 -14.24 -19.74 -13.41
C HIS A 36 -14.70 -21.03 -14.12
N LEU A 37 -13.88 -21.57 -15.02
CA LEU A 37 -14.23 -22.74 -15.85
C LEU A 37 -13.91 -24.08 -15.17
N CYS A 38 -12.66 -24.29 -14.75
CA CYS A 38 -12.22 -25.56 -14.19
C CYS A 38 -12.16 -25.57 -12.66
N LYS A 39 -12.47 -24.45 -12.00
CA LYS A 39 -12.41 -24.27 -10.54
C LYS A 39 -11.05 -24.60 -9.90
N SER A 40 -10.00 -24.71 -10.70
CA SER A 40 -8.64 -24.86 -10.20
C SER A 40 -8.14 -23.55 -9.60
N GLU A 41 -7.43 -23.63 -8.49
CA GLU A 41 -6.73 -22.50 -7.88
C GLU A 41 -5.76 -21.84 -8.87
N LEU A 42 -5.78 -20.51 -8.91
CA LEU A 42 -4.82 -19.69 -9.66
C LEU A 42 -3.67 -19.33 -8.72
N LYS A 43 -2.61 -20.13 -8.76
CA LYS A 43 -1.39 -19.91 -7.99
C LYS A 43 -0.47 -18.89 -8.66
N GLU A 44 0.43 -18.33 -7.87
CA GLU A 44 1.48 -17.44 -8.39
C GLU A 44 2.27 -18.12 -9.53
N GLY A 45 2.62 -17.34 -10.56
CA GLY A 45 3.33 -17.82 -11.74
C GLY A 45 2.45 -18.44 -12.82
N ILE A 46 1.14 -18.59 -12.61
CA ILE A 46 0.20 -19.02 -13.65
C ILE A 46 -0.30 -17.79 -14.43
N GLY A 47 -0.29 -17.87 -15.76
CA GLY A 47 -0.93 -16.86 -16.60
C GLY A 47 -2.44 -16.78 -16.32
N ILE A 48 -2.91 -15.62 -15.89
CA ILE A 48 -4.33 -15.37 -15.60
C ILE A 48 -4.91 -14.42 -16.65
N THR A 49 -6.12 -14.72 -17.11
CA THR A 49 -6.90 -13.82 -17.97
C THR A 49 -8.12 -13.35 -17.20
N ALA A 50 -8.24 -12.04 -17.00
CA ALA A 50 -9.44 -11.43 -16.45
C ALA A 50 -10.41 -11.07 -17.59
N LYS A 51 -11.66 -11.50 -17.48
CA LYS A 51 -12.75 -11.13 -18.39
C LYS A 51 -13.89 -10.51 -17.61
N ARG A 52 -14.54 -9.51 -18.18
CA ARG A 52 -15.73 -8.90 -17.58
C ARG A 52 -16.97 -9.56 -18.17
N ILE A 53 -17.81 -10.18 -17.33
CA ILE A 53 -19.10 -10.75 -17.72
C ILE A 53 -20.17 -10.01 -16.93
N GLY A 54 -20.91 -9.14 -17.62
CA GLY A 54 -21.83 -8.19 -16.99
C GLY A 54 -21.09 -7.25 -16.04
N ASP A 55 -21.54 -7.21 -14.79
CA ASP A 55 -20.92 -6.40 -13.72
C ASP A 55 -19.83 -7.14 -12.93
N SER A 56 -19.59 -8.42 -13.22
CA SER A 56 -18.62 -9.24 -12.51
C SER A 56 -17.34 -9.46 -13.31
N THR A 57 -16.19 -9.43 -12.64
CA THR A 57 -14.90 -9.84 -13.22
C THR A 57 -14.69 -11.31 -12.91
N VAL A 58 -14.53 -12.12 -13.96
CA VAL A 58 -14.19 -13.54 -13.84
C VAL A 58 -12.72 -13.74 -14.22
N PHE A 59 -12.08 -14.68 -13.53
CA PHE A 59 -10.68 -15.04 -13.78
C PHE A 59 -10.60 -16.42 -14.40
N VAL A 60 -9.72 -16.57 -15.38
CA VAL A 60 -9.56 -17.79 -16.15
C VAL A 60 -8.07 -18.15 -16.21
N CYS A 61 -7.73 -19.43 -16.03
CA CYS A 61 -6.35 -19.90 -16.14
C CYS A 61 -5.88 -19.93 -17.61
N SER A 62 -4.56 -19.90 -17.82
CA SER A 62 -3.91 -19.92 -19.14
C SER A 62 -4.31 -21.06 -20.07
N LYS A 63 -4.89 -22.15 -19.56
CA LYS A 63 -5.43 -23.25 -20.39
C LYS A 63 -6.75 -22.89 -21.07
N HIS A 64 -7.49 -21.94 -20.52
CA HIS A 64 -8.81 -21.53 -21.02
C HIS A 64 -8.90 -20.02 -21.31
N GLY A 65 -7.88 -19.25 -20.93
CA GLY A 65 -7.59 -17.95 -21.50
C GLY A 65 -6.96 -18.19 -22.87
N PHE A 66 -7.64 -17.72 -23.91
CA PHE A 66 -7.20 -17.79 -25.31
C PHE A 66 -5.73 -17.40 -25.48
#